data_AF-A0A640VT18-F1
#
_entry.id   AF-A0A640VT18-F1
#
_cell.length_a   1.000
_cell.length_b   1.000
_cell.length_c   1.000
_cell.angle_alpha   90.00
_cell.angle_beta   90.00
_cell.angle_gamma   90.00
#
_symmetry.space_group_name_H-M   'P 1'
#
loop_
_entity.id
_entity.type
_entity.pdbx_description
1 polymer ?
#
loop_
_entity_poly.entity_id
_entity_poly.type
_entity_poly.pdbx_seq_one_letter_code
_entity_poly.pdbx_strand_id
1 'polypeptide(L)'
;MSDDLFYFGTDHEVLGMLYTLHGAQFGGAVIRQHLKQTLPMAPMAYYGLKPDPQNWKSLVVELDQSCKQKGALDCISTGARQTFELIDAVASAANAAGIGASQHNTTLAVGGQPTNGGL
;
A
#
# COMPACT_ATOMS: atom_id res chain seq x y z
N MET A 1 -1.97 -9.37 33.76
CA MET A 1 -2.33 -8.25 32.87
C MET A 1 -1.28 -8.21 31.77
N SER A 2 -1.72 -8.08 30.51
CA SER A 2 -0.95 -8.13 29.25
C SER A 2 -1.12 -9.42 28.45
N ASP A 3 -2.32 -9.61 27.89
CA ASP A 3 -2.59 -10.47 26.72
C ASP A 3 -3.47 -9.75 25.67
N ASP A 4 -3.48 -8.41 25.70
CA ASP A 4 -4.32 -7.55 24.83
C ASP A 4 -3.52 -6.92 23.67
N LEU A 5 -2.31 -7.38 23.38
CA LEU A 5 -1.47 -6.71 22.39
C LEU A 5 -1.86 -7.04 20.92
N PHE A 6 -2.69 -8.07 20.71
CA PHE A 6 -3.02 -8.57 19.36
C PHE A 6 -4.45 -9.14 19.26
N TYR A 7 -5.46 -8.42 19.74
CA TYR A 7 -6.83 -8.77 19.40
C TYR A 7 -7.10 -8.41 17.93
N PHE A 8 -7.06 -9.42 17.06
CA PHE A 8 -7.30 -9.26 15.61
C PHE A 8 -8.78 -9.37 15.21
N GLY A 9 -9.70 -9.27 16.17
CA GLY A 9 -11.13 -9.53 15.95
C GLY A 9 -11.46 -11.02 15.94
N THR A 10 -12.69 -11.33 15.55
CA THR A 10 -13.20 -12.67 15.25
C THR A 10 -12.57 -13.23 13.98
N ASP A 11 -12.58 -14.56 13.81
CA ASP A 11 -12.07 -15.23 12.59
C ASP A 11 -12.66 -14.64 11.29
N HIS A 12 -13.94 -14.26 11.34
CA HIS A 12 -14.64 -13.61 10.25
C HIS A 12 -14.10 -12.20 9.96
N GLU A 13 -13.79 -11.40 10.97
CA GLU A 13 -13.15 -10.09 10.78
C GLU A 13 -11.76 -10.27 10.16
N VAL A 14 -10.96 -11.22 10.66
CA VAL A 14 -9.63 -11.53 10.10
C VAL A 14 -9.70 -11.89 8.63
N LEU A 15 -10.71 -12.66 8.20
CA LEU A 15 -10.91 -12.97 6.78
C LEU A 15 -11.15 -11.70 5.93
N GLY A 16 -11.92 -10.75 6.44
CA GLY A 16 -12.11 -9.44 5.81
C GLY A 16 -10.83 -8.60 5.74
N MET A 17 -10.01 -8.64 6.79
CA MET A 17 -8.71 -7.97 6.82
C MET A 17 -7.76 -8.57 5.78
N LEU A 18 -7.66 -9.91 5.73
CA LEU A 18 -6.82 -10.63 4.77
C LEU A 18 -7.25 -10.35 3.33
N TYR A 19 -8.55 -10.33 3.05
CA TYR A 19 -9.09 -9.96 1.74
C TYR A 19 -8.58 -8.60 1.27
N THR A 20 -8.66 -7.61 2.16
CA THR A 20 -8.26 -6.23 1.87
C THR A 20 -6.76 -6.11 1.62
N LEU A 21 -5.94 -6.71 2.50
CA LEU A 21 -4.48 -6.68 2.38
C LEU A 21 -3.99 -7.41 1.11
N HIS A 22 -4.54 -8.58 0.81
CA HIS A 22 -4.17 -9.34 -0.38
C HIS A 22 -4.65 -8.64 -1.67
N GLY A 23 -5.86 -8.05 -1.64
CA GLY A 23 -6.39 -7.21 -2.72
C GLY A 23 -5.48 -6.00 -3.03
N ALA A 24 -4.99 -5.33 -1.99
CA ALA A 24 -4.08 -4.19 -2.14
C ALA A 24 -2.77 -4.54 -2.86
N GLN A 25 -2.28 -5.79 -2.76
CA GLN A 25 -1.09 -6.24 -3.48
C GLN A 25 -1.28 -6.24 -5.00
N PHE A 26 -2.50 -6.53 -5.48
CA PHE A 26 -2.83 -6.43 -6.90
C PHE A 26 -2.83 -4.97 -7.38
N GLY A 27 -3.39 -4.05 -6.59
CA GLY A 27 -3.28 -2.61 -6.85
C GLY A 27 -1.83 -2.12 -6.86
N GLY A 28 -1.01 -2.60 -5.92
CA GLY A 28 0.42 -2.34 -5.87
C GLY A 28 1.18 -2.79 -7.12
N ALA A 29 0.77 -3.88 -7.77
CA ALA A 29 1.37 -4.33 -9.02
C ALA A 29 1.11 -3.36 -10.19
N VAL A 30 -0.11 -2.80 -10.27
CA VAL A 30 -0.48 -1.77 -11.27
C VAL A 30 0.31 -0.49 -11.02
N ILE A 31 0.37 -0.02 -9.77
CA ILE A 31 1.13 1.17 -9.38
C ILE A 31 2.62 0.97 -9.71
N ARG A 32 3.18 -0.22 -9.41
CA ARG A 32 4.58 -0.54 -9.74
C ARG A 32 4.86 -0.44 -11.23
N GLN A 33 3.94 -0.93 -12.08
CA GLN A 33 4.09 -0.82 -13.53
C GLN A 33 4.16 0.64 -13.97
N HIS A 34 3.29 1.49 -13.42
CA HIS A 34 3.31 2.93 -13.70
C HIS A 34 4.59 3.60 -13.17
N LEU A 35 5.01 3.29 -11.95
CA LEU A 35 6.24 3.84 -11.34
C LEU A 35 7.50 3.43 -12.09
N LYS A 36 7.57 2.22 -12.66
CA LYS A 36 8.69 1.84 -13.53
C LYS A 36 8.79 2.68 -14.80
N GLN A 37 7.65 3.16 -15.31
CA GLN A 37 7.60 4.01 -16.49
C GLN A 37 7.95 5.45 -16.16
N THR A 38 7.52 5.96 -14.99
CA THR A 38 7.70 7.37 -14.62
C THR A 38 8.95 7.65 -13.80
N LEU A 39 9.39 6.69 -12.96
CA LEU A 39 10.53 6.81 -12.04
C LEU A 39 11.38 5.52 -12.03
N PRO A 40 12.12 5.23 -13.11
CA PRO A 40 12.83 3.96 -13.28
C PRO A 40 13.94 3.70 -12.24
N MET A 41 14.44 4.75 -11.58
CA MET A 41 15.50 4.68 -10.58
C MET A 41 14.98 4.61 -9.13
N ALA A 42 13.66 4.70 -8.91
CA ALA A 42 13.11 4.68 -7.55
C ALA A 42 13.25 3.28 -6.91
N PRO A 43 13.55 3.19 -5.59
CA PRO A 43 13.60 1.92 -4.89
C PRO A 43 12.22 1.22 -4.89
N MET A 44 12.11 0.10 -5.60
CA MET A 44 10.84 -0.65 -5.77
C MET A 44 10.61 -1.70 -4.67
N ALA A 45 11.43 -1.71 -3.62
CA ALA A 45 11.42 -2.76 -2.59
C ALA A 45 10.03 -2.90 -1.92
N TYR A 46 9.35 -1.78 -1.66
CA TYR A 46 8.02 -1.77 -1.03
C TYR A 46 6.92 -2.39 -1.90
N TYR A 47 6.99 -2.17 -3.22
CA TYR A 47 6.05 -2.77 -4.14
C TYR A 47 6.43 -4.21 -4.51
N GLY A 48 7.59 -4.70 -4.05
CA GLY A 48 8.32 -5.89 -4.51
C GLY A 48 7.62 -7.23 -4.33
N LEU A 49 6.70 -7.32 -3.37
CA LEU A 49 5.92 -8.53 -3.11
C LEU A 49 5.09 -8.90 -4.35
N LYS A 50 5.24 -10.14 -4.80
CA LYS A 50 4.42 -10.68 -5.89
C LYS A 50 3.14 -11.22 -5.27
N PRO A 51 1.95 -10.80 -5.73
CA PRO A 51 0.73 -11.46 -5.32
C PRO A 51 0.79 -12.93 -5.75
N ASP A 52 0.32 -13.83 -4.89
CA ASP A 52 0.19 -15.25 -5.20
C ASP A 52 -1.25 -15.54 -5.63
N PRO A 53 -1.51 -15.79 -6.93
CA PRO A 53 -2.86 -16.03 -7.42
C PRO A 53 -3.52 -17.25 -6.80
N GLN A 54 -2.75 -18.23 -6.32
CA GLN A 54 -3.29 -19.43 -5.71
C GLN A 54 -3.80 -19.13 -4.30
N ASN A 55 -3.04 -18.38 -3.50
CA ASN A 55 -3.47 -17.96 -2.17
C ASN A 55 -4.70 -17.05 -2.26
N TRP A 56 -4.76 -16.17 -3.25
CA TRP A 56 -5.96 -15.35 -3.51
C TRP A 56 -7.19 -16.21 -3.80
N LYS A 57 -7.09 -17.21 -4.68
CA LYS A 57 -8.21 -18.11 -4.99
C LYS A 57 -8.68 -18.87 -3.75
N SER A 58 -7.76 -19.41 -2.96
CA SER A 58 -8.09 -20.11 -1.71
C SER A 58 -8.82 -19.19 -0.73
N LEU A 59 -8.37 -17.95 -0.59
CA LEU A 59 -9.01 -16.95 0.26
C LEU A 59 -10.42 -16.60 -0.21
N VAL A 60 -10.64 -16.44 -1.52
CA VAL A 60 -11.96 -16.17 -2.09
C VAL A 60 -12.93 -17.33 -1.86
N VAL A 61 -12.44 -18.57 -1.98
CA VAL A 61 -13.25 -19.77 -1.68
C VAL A 61 -13.64 -19.82 -0.21
N GLU A 62 -12.70 -19.52 0.69
CA GLU A 62 -12.99 -19.46 2.13
C GLU A 62 -14.03 -18.39 2.44
N LEU A 63 -13.88 -17.18 1.89
CA LEU A 63 -14.86 -16.09 2.04
C LEU A 63 -16.26 -16.49 1.56
N ASP A 64 -16.38 -17.15 0.40
CA ASP A 64 -17.67 -17.63 -0.11
C ASP A 64 -18.32 -18.66 0.83
N GLN A 65 -17.50 -19.53 1.44
CA GLN A 65 -17.98 -20.49 2.42
C GLN A 65 -18.41 -19.82 3.72
N SER A 66 -17.58 -18.92 4.27
CA SER A 66 -17.86 -18.22 5.52
C SER A 66 -19.09 -17.31 5.41
N CYS A 67 -19.30 -16.64 4.27
CA CYS A 67 -20.47 -15.78 4.05
C CYS A 67 -21.82 -16.52 4.14
N LYS A 68 -21.83 -17.86 4.02
CA LYS A 68 -23.05 -18.68 4.18
C LYS A 68 -23.47 -18.83 5.64
N GLN A 69 -22.58 -18.51 6.59
CA GLN A 69 -22.88 -18.53 8.01
C GLN A 69 -23.64 -17.27 8.41
N LYS A 70 -24.64 -17.43 9.30
CA LYS A 70 -25.46 -16.31 9.77
C LYS A 70 -24.60 -15.31 10.56
N GLY A 71 -24.60 -14.05 10.15
CA GLY A 71 -23.86 -12.96 10.80
C GLY A 71 -22.38 -12.86 10.40
N ALA A 72 -21.84 -13.82 9.65
CA ALA A 72 -20.45 -13.79 9.20
C ALA A 72 -20.17 -12.64 8.23
N LEU A 73 -21.12 -12.32 7.35
CA LEU A 73 -20.97 -11.24 6.37
C LEU A 73 -20.71 -9.88 7.04
N ASP A 74 -21.40 -9.59 8.14
CA ASP A 74 -21.24 -8.33 8.87
C ASP A 74 -19.86 -8.24 9.53
N CYS A 75 -19.39 -9.34 10.13
CA CYS A 75 -18.05 -9.43 10.71
C CYS A 75 -16.96 -9.30 9.63
N ILE A 76 -17.08 -10.03 8.53
CA ILE A 76 -16.14 -9.95 7.38
C ILE A 76 -16.09 -8.51 6.83
N SER A 77 -17.26 -7.90 6.63
CA SER A 77 -17.34 -6.52 6.12
C SER A 77 -16.74 -5.51 7.09
N THR A 78 -16.91 -5.73 8.39
CA THR A 78 -16.31 -4.89 9.45
C THR A 78 -14.79 -4.95 9.42
N GLY A 79 -14.22 -6.16 9.39
CA GLY A 79 -12.77 -6.33 9.33
C GLY A 79 -12.15 -5.75 8.04
N ALA A 80 -12.83 -5.91 6.90
CA ALA A 80 -12.41 -5.30 5.64
C ALA A 80 -12.43 -3.76 5.71
N ARG A 81 -13.51 -3.17 6.23
CA ARG A 81 -13.65 -1.71 6.36
C ARG A 81 -12.58 -1.12 7.28
N GLN A 82 -12.40 -1.70 8.46
CA GLN A 82 -11.38 -1.24 9.42
C GLN A 82 -9.97 -1.28 8.82
N THR A 83 -9.68 -2.29 8.01
CA THR A 83 -8.40 -2.40 7.31
C THR A 83 -8.21 -1.28 6.29
N PHE A 84 -9.24 -0.97 5.50
CA PHE A 84 -9.20 0.16 4.57
C PHE A 84 -8.99 1.49 5.28
N GLU A 85 -9.72 1.75 6.36
CA GLU A 85 -9.59 2.96 7.18
C GLU A 85 -8.16 3.11 7.73
N LEU A 86 -7.55 2.01 8.18
CA LEU A 86 -6.17 2.03 8.67
C LEU A 86 -5.16 2.34 7.54
N ILE A 87 -5.33 1.73 6.37
CA ILE A 87 -4.48 1.99 5.20
C ILE A 87 -4.58 3.47 4.79
N ASP A 88 -5.80 4.02 4.76
CA ASP A 88 -6.04 5.43 4.42
C ASP A 88 -5.43 6.39 5.45
N ALA A 89 -5.57 6.09 6.75
CA ALA A 89 -4.96 6.86 7.81
C ALA A 89 -3.42 6.88 7.71
N VAL A 90 -2.80 5.73 7.42
CA VAL A 90 -1.34 5.63 7.21
C VAL A 90 -0.90 6.41 5.97
N ALA A 91 -1.63 6.30 4.87
CA ALA A 91 -1.33 7.04 3.64
C ALA A 91 -1.45 8.57 3.85
N SER A 92 -2.50 9.00 4.53
CA SER A 92 -2.74 10.40 4.89
C SER A 92 -1.65 10.95 5.82
N ALA A 93 -1.24 10.17 6.82
CA ALA A 93 -0.15 10.54 7.72
C ALA A 93 1.19 10.66 6.97
N ALA A 94 1.48 9.76 6.02
CA ALA A 94 2.69 9.84 5.20
C ALA A 94 2.73 11.11 4.34
N ASN A 95 1.58 11.53 3.78
CA ASN A 95 1.45 12.79 3.05
C ASN A 95 1.67 13.99 3.97
N ALA A 96 1.07 14.01 5.15
CA ALA A 96 1.22 15.08 6.13
C ALA A 96 2.67 15.21 6.66
N ALA A 97 3.38 14.09 6.78
CA ALA A 97 4.78 14.05 7.20
C ALA A 97 5.77 14.46 6.08
N GLY A 98 5.30 14.77 4.87
CA GLY A 98 6.14 15.21 3.76
C GLY A 98 7.05 14.11 3.18
N ILE A 99 6.79 12.83 3.49
CA ILE A 99 7.64 11.71 3.06
C ILE A 99 7.59 11.48 1.53
N GLY A 100 6.65 12.14 0.82
CA GLY A 100 6.60 12.20 -0.65
C GLY A 100 7.33 13.36 -1.32
N ALA A 101 7.81 14.36 -0.56
CA ALA A 101 8.45 15.56 -1.11
C ALA A 101 9.98 15.47 -0.99
N SER A 102 10.61 14.62 -1.82
CA SER A 102 11.99 14.93 -2.22
C SER A 102 11.94 16.20 -3.03
N GLN A 103 12.23 17.33 -2.38
CA GLN A 103 12.55 18.57 -3.06
C GLN A 103 13.78 18.32 -3.92
N HIS A 104 13.56 18.03 -5.21
CA HIS A 104 14.55 18.27 -6.25
C HIS A 104 14.75 19.78 -6.32
N ASN A 105 15.54 20.33 -5.40
CA ASN A 105 16.07 21.67 -5.52
C ASN A 105 17.12 21.65 -6.63
N THR A 106 16.65 21.73 -7.88
CA THR A 106 17.51 21.94 -9.03
C THR A 106 17.76 23.45 -9.09
N THR A 107 18.69 23.93 -8.25
CA THR A 107 19.31 25.24 -8.45
C THR A 107 20.13 25.13 -9.74
N LEU A 108 19.48 25.34 -10.89
CA LEU A 108 20.14 25.71 -12.13
C LEU A 108 20.69 27.13 -11.93
N ALA A 109 21.84 27.23 -11.28
CA ALA A 109 22.68 28.40 -11.39
C ALA A 109 23.17 28.46 -12.85
N VAL A 110 22.41 29.23 -13.63
CA VAL A 110 22.76 29.97 -14.84
C VAL A 110 24.23 29.81 -15.24
N GLY A 111 24.43 29.17 -16.39
CA GLY A 111 25.69 29.22 -17.12
C GLY A 111 26.05 30.66 -17.45
N GLY A 112 27.16 31.12 -16.88
CA GLY A 112 27.88 32.31 -17.30
C GLY A 112 29.35 31.94 -17.46
N GLN A 113 29.74 31.49 -18.66
CA GLN A 113 31.14 31.45 -19.08
C GLN A 113 31.70 32.89 -19.08
N PRO A 114 32.81 33.20 -18.40
CA PRO A 114 33.64 34.31 -18.81
C PRO A 114 34.44 33.87 -20.05
N THR A 115 34.13 34.48 -21.20
CA THR A 115 34.99 34.42 -22.39
C THR A 115 36.27 35.21 -22.16
N ASN A 116 37.40 34.61 -22.51
CA ASN A 116 38.73 35.22 -22.60
C ASN A 116 38.75 36.48 -23.48
N GLY A 117 39.49 37.49 -23.04
CA GLY A 117 40.12 38.56 -23.83
C GLY A 117 41.07 39.29 -22.87
N GLY A 118 42.39 39.38 -23.05
CA GLY A 118 43.13 39.47 -24.30
C GLY A 118 43.33 40.94 -24.67
N LEU A 119 44.11 41.67 -23.86
CA LEU A 119 45.14 42.67 -24.21
C LEU A 119 45.75 43.25 -22.93
#